data_AF-A0A2A6NRX8-F1
#
_entry.id   AF-A0A2A6NRX8-F1
#
_cell.length_a   1.000
_cell.length_b   1.000
_cell.length_c   1.000
_cell.angle_alpha   90.00
_cell.angle_beta   90.00
_cell.angle_gamma   90.00
#
_symmetry.space_group_name_H-M   'P 1'
#
loop_
_entity.id
_entity.type
_entity.pdbx_description
1 polymer ?
#
loop_
_entity_poly.entity_id
_entity_poly.type
_entity_poly.pdbx_seq_one_letter_code
_entity_poly.pdbx_strand_id
1 'polypeptide(L)'
;MERSMIIRPCDVEATSTEPDAEVIEIGAYDIRDGHLYTTGYHTFVKPAAPIPPASSAVHHLTDADVADAPAWNVAWRKLVELDPEYEGEELIFAAHFAQYERQFFDPLVKARWIDTWKCALRQWPELDGHKLQELRYSLRLLDHPKAMPALAMPPHRALPDAYLCGFLVIELLKHQPIEILIQWSEEPAVFSKFDFGKFSGKPLSAADDGFLTWMLDKDFSDDWKWNIRREIERRITAKRKEALDLMLPAIAGAASVTDLENWYHGSGPYLAKHAILIGSPEYDTLIQACAARKKALIEGGQPQFGATS
;
A
#
# COMPACT_ATOMS: atom_id res chain seq x y z
N MET A 1 -23.40 -21.44 -1.96
CA MET A 1 -23.83 -20.17 -2.57
C MET A 1 -22.76 -19.17 -2.22
N GLU A 2 -22.11 -18.55 -3.20
CA GLU A 2 -21.34 -17.33 -2.95
C GLU A 2 -22.28 -16.35 -2.23
N ARG A 3 -21.83 -15.80 -1.11
CA ARG A 3 -22.61 -14.76 -0.43
C ARG A 3 -22.66 -13.56 -1.35
N SER A 4 -23.86 -13.08 -1.66
CA SER A 4 -24.01 -11.80 -2.35
C SER A 4 -23.45 -10.70 -1.45
N MET A 5 -22.74 -9.75 -2.07
CA MET A 5 -22.02 -8.69 -1.38
C MET A 5 -22.30 -7.35 -2.07
N ILE A 6 -22.29 -6.30 -1.27
CA ILE A 6 -22.39 -4.92 -1.70
C ILE A 6 -21.05 -4.25 -1.43
N ILE A 7 -20.47 -3.63 -2.47
CA ILE A 7 -19.34 -2.73 -2.28
C ILE A 7 -19.90 -1.32 -2.29
N ARG A 8 -19.66 -0.56 -1.22
CA ARG A 8 -20.15 0.81 -1.04
C ARG A 8 -19.01 1.82 -1.13
N PRO A 9 -18.66 2.30 -2.34
CA PRO A 9 -17.90 3.52 -2.50
C PRO A 9 -18.56 4.66 -1.74
N CYS A 10 -17.81 5.28 -0.85
CA CYS A 10 -18.24 6.41 -0.05
C CYS A 10 -17.12 7.45 0.01
N ASP A 11 -17.54 8.67 0.31
CA ASP A 11 -16.70 9.83 0.52
C ASP A 11 -17.40 10.75 1.53
N VAL A 12 -16.61 11.56 2.24
CA VAL A 12 -17.13 12.55 3.20
C VAL A 12 -16.40 13.86 3.04
N GLU A 13 -17.14 14.96 3.13
CA GLU A 13 -16.55 16.27 3.38
C GLU A 13 -16.58 16.55 4.88
N ALA A 14 -15.54 17.21 5.39
CA ALA A 14 -15.39 17.49 6.82
C ALA A 14 -14.84 18.89 7.09
N THR A 15 -14.91 19.31 8.34
CA THR A 15 -14.40 20.61 8.79
C THR A 15 -12.88 20.73 8.75
N SER A 16 -12.11 19.63 8.71
CA SER A 16 -10.65 19.62 8.53
C SER A 16 -10.16 18.21 8.19
N THR A 17 -8.85 18.00 8.09
CA THR A 17 -8.22 16.66 7.99
C THR A 17 -7.67 16.13 9.32
N GLU A 18 -7.90 16.85 10.41
CA GLU A 18 -7.36 16.53 11.74
C GLU A 18 -8.25 15.51 12.47
N PRO A 19 -7.74 14.83 13.52
CA PRO A 19 -8.50 13.82 14.26
C PRO A 19 -9.79 14.33 14.94
N ASP A 20 -9.94 15.64 15.13
CA ASP A 20 -11.13 16.28 15.69
C ASP A 20 -12.09 16.83 14.61
N ALA A 21 -11.86 16.51 13.33
CA ALA A 21 -12.74 16.88 12.24
C ALA A 21 -14.17 16.38 12.45
N GLU A 22 -15.13 17.17 12.00
CA GLU A 22 -16.55 16.82 12.00
C GLU A 22 -17.02 16.64 10.55
N VAL A 23 -17.69 15.53 10.26
CA VAL A 23 -18.31 15.30 8.94
C VAL A 23 -19.42 16.31 8.71
N ILE A 24 -19.47 16.87 7.50
CA ILE A 24 -20.46 17.85 7.06
C ILE A 24 -21.25 17.42 5.82
N GLU A 25 -20.74 16.43 5.08
CA GLU A 25 -21.42 15.84 3.93
C GLU A 25 -21.06 14.36 3.81
N ILE A 26 -22.02 13.54 3.42
CA ILE A 26 -21.85 12.12 3.13
C ILE A 26 -22.32 11.87 1.71
N GLY A 27 -21.54 11.11 0.95
CA GLY A 27 -21.91 10.60 -0.36
C GLY A 27 -21.57 9.12 -0.47
N ALA A 28 -22.46 8.33 -1.06
CA ALA A 28 -22.20 6.91 -1.29
C ALA A 28 -22.96 6.39 -2.52
N TYR A 29 -22.41 5.33 -3.11
CA TYR A 29 -23.08 4.48 -4.10
C TYR A 29 -22.92 3.02 -3.70
N ASP A 30 -23.78 2.15 -4.20
CA ASP A 30 -23.60 0.71 -4.08
C ASP A 30 -23.22 0.10 -5.43
N ILE A 31 -22.27 -0.82 -5.39
CA ILE A 31 -21.85 -1.69 -6.47
C ILE A 31 -22.32 -3.11 -6.16
N ARG A 32 -22.96 -3.73 -7.14
CA ARG A 32 -23.35 -5.15 -7.14
C ARG A 32 -23.03 -5.77 -8.48
N ASP A 33 -22.52 -7.00 -8.48
CA ASP A 33 -22.15 -7.73 -9.69
C ASP A 33 -21.28 -6.91 -10.66
N GLY A 34 -20.33 -6.13 -10.11
CA GLY A 34 -19.41 -5.29 -10.88
C GLY A 34 -20.02 -4.03 -11.50
N HIS A 35 -21.23 -3.62 -11.07
CA HIS A 35 -21.92 -2.45 -11.60
C HIS A 35 -22.44 -1.54 -10.49
N LEU A 36 -22.41 -0.22 -10.72
CA LEU A 36 -23.20 0.70 -9.91
C LEU A 36 -24.67 0.30 -9.97
N TYR A 37 -25.23 0.06 -8.80
CA TYR A 37 -26.57 -0.47 -8.60
C TYR A 37 -27.56 0.64 -8.22
N THR A 38 -27.11 1.66 -7.47
CA THR A 38 -27.96 2.73 -6.94
C THR A 38 -27.78 4.03 -7.70
N THR A 39 -28.75 4.94 -7.58
CA THR A 39 -28.61 6.35 -8.04
C THR A 39 -27.75 7.21 -7.11
N GLY A 40 -27.32 6.66 -5.97
CA GLY A 40 -26.50 7.31 -4.97
C GLY A 40 -27.29 7.80 -3.76
N TYR A 41 -26.62 7.91 -2.63
CA TYR A 41 -27.13 8.39 -1.36
C TYR A 41 -26.33 9.60 -0.90
N HIS A 42 -27.03 10.65 -0.51
CA HIS A 42 -26.42 11.91 -0.11
C HIS A 42 -27.13 12.48 1.12
N THR A 43 -26.36 13.03 2.05
CA THR A 43 -26.91 13.81 3.15
C THR A 43 -25.89 14.82 3.66
N PHE A 44 -26.36 16.00 4.04
CA PHE A 44 -25.55 16.93 4.84
C PHE A 44 -25.56 16.51 6.30
N VAL A 45 -24.55 16.96 7.02
CA VAL A 45 -24.40 16.74 8.46
C VAL A 45 -24.11 18.08 9.10
N LYS A 46 -24.82 18.39 10.18
CA LYS A 46 -24.60 19.62 10.93
C LYS A 46 -23.45 19.42 11.94
N PRO A 47 -22.31 20.11 11.79
CA PRO A 47 -21.23 20.06 12.76
C PRO A 47 -21.60 20.84 14.04
N ALA A 48 -20.90 20.57 15.14
CA ALA A 48 -21.02 21.33 16.37
C ALA A 48 -20.25 22.66 16.31
N ALA A 49 -19.14 22.71 15.56
CA ALA A 49 -18.36 23.91 15.31
C ALA A 49 -18.64 24.51 13.91
N PRO A 50 -18.43 25.82 13.72
CA PRO A 50 -18.50 26.45 12.40
C PRO A 50 -17.52 25.83 11.40
N ILE A 51 -17.94 25.73 10.14
CA ILE A 51 -17.08 25.24 9.06
C ILE A 51 -15.94 26.24 8.80
N PRO A 52 -14.67 25.82 8.92
CA PRO A 52 -13.54 26.72 8.67
C PRO A 52 -13.50 27.20 7.21
N PRO A 53 -13.15 28.48 6.96
CA PRO A 53 -13.05 29.00 5.59
C PRO A 53 -12.07 28.24 4.69
N ALA A 54 -11.01 27.65 5.26
CA ALA A 54 -10.04 26.84 4.52
C ALA A 54 -10.70 25.58 3.94
N SER A 55 -11.60 24.94 4.69
CA SER A 55 -12.35 23.76 4.25
C SER A 55 -13.42 24.15 3.23
N SER A 56 -14.16 25.24 3.49
CA SER A 56 -15.08 25.82 2.50
C SER A 56 -14.40 26.20 1.18
N ALA A 57 -13.12 26.55 1.19
CA ALA A 57 -12.38 26.84 -0.05
C ALA A 57 -12.13 25.58 -0.91
N VAL A 58 -12.21 24.39 -0.32
CA VAL A 58 -12.08 23.09 -0.99
C VAL A 58 -13.44 22.60 -1.48
N HIS A 59 -14.39 22.40 -0.57
CA HIS A 59 -15.66 21.73 -0.87
C HIS A 59 -16.84 22.69 -1.10
N HIS A 60 -16.64 24.00 -0.89
CA HIS A 60 -17.63 25.05 -1.12
C HIS A 60 -18.93 24.93 -0.31
N LEU A 61 -18.88 24.27 0.86
CA LEU A 61 -19.99 24.23 1.82
C LEU A 61 -19.76 25.26 2.93
N THR A 62 -20.86 25.84 3.39
CA THR A 62 -20.92 26.86 4.43
C THR A 62 -21.87 26.41 5.54
N ASP A 63 -21.82 27.08 6.70
CA ASP A 63 -22.73 26.80 7.81
C ASP A 63 -24.21 26.90 7.42
N ALA A 64 -24.53 27.73 6.42
CA ALA A 64 -25.89 27.88 5.92
C ALA A 64 -26.39 26.63 5.16
N ASP A 65 -25.50 25.96 4.43
CA ASP A 65 -25.84 24.75 3.65
C ASP A 65 -26.22 23.57 4.56
N VAL A 66 -25.64 23.53 5.78
CA VAL A 66 -25.81 22.45 6.75
C VAL A 66 -26.66 22.84 7.96
N ALA A 67 -27.27 24.03 7.96
CA ALA A 67 -27.95 24.59 9.14
C ALA A 67 -29.10 23.73 9.65
N ASP A 68 -29.86 23.12 8.73
CA ASP A 68 -31.03 22.27 9.00
C ASP A 68 -30.70 20.77 8.88
N ALA A 69 -29.43 20.42 8.67
CA ALA A 69 -29.00 19.05 8.53
C ALA A 69 -29.07 18.28 9.87
N PRO A 70 -29.24 16.95 9.83
CA PRO A 70 -29.12 16.12 11.03
C PRO A 70 -27.70 16.17 11.59
N ALA A 71 -27.56 15.96 12.91
CA ALA A 71 -26.25 15.76 13.52
C ALA A 71 -25.66 14.39 13.15
N TRP A 72 -24.34 14.23 13.31
CA TRP A 72 -23.61 13.01 12.93
C TRP A 72 -24.23 11.75 13.52
N ASN A 73 -24.62 11.75 14.80
CA ASN A 73 -25.23 10.63 15.51
C ASN A 73 -26.54 10.08 14.89
N VAL A 74 -27.15 10.85 13.98
CA VAL A 74 -28.28 10.44 13.14
C VAL A 74 -27.80 10.10 11.73
N ALA A 75 -27.01 10.97 11.11
CA ALA A 75 -26.62 10.87 9.71
C ALA A 75 -25.75 9.65 9.37
N TRP A 76 -24.86 9.22 10.29
CA TRP A 76 -23.93 8.10 10.04
C TRP A 76 -24.64 6.81 9.64
N ARG A 77 -25.89 6.61 10.10
CA ARG A 77 -26.70 5.42 9.76
C ARG A 77 -26.88 5.28 8.25
N LYS A 78 -26.88 6.38 7.51
CA LYS A 78 -26.97 6.36 6.04
C LYS A 78 -25.82 5.62 5.37
N LEU A 79 -24.65 5.54 6.00
CA LEU A 79 -23.52 4.77 5.48
C LEU A 79 -23.68 3.26 5.66
N VAL A 80 -24.45 2.81 6.65
CA VAL A 80 -24.60 1.37 6.99
C VAL A 80 -25.98 0.81 6.69
N GLU A 81 -26.97 1.66 6.43
CA GLU A 81 -28.32 1.25 6.03
C GLU A 81 -28.23 0.47 4.71
N LEU A 82 -28.74 -0.75 4.71
CA LEU A 82 -28.92 -1.57 3.52
C LEU A 82 -30.37 -1.44 3.06
N ASP A 83 -30.58 -1.51 1.74
CA ASP A 83 -31.92 -1.72 1.21
C ASP A 83 -32.48 -3.03 1.80
N PRO A 84 -33.73 -3.06 2.30
CA PRO A 84 -34.34 -4.28 2.83
C PRO A 84 -34.31 -5.47 1.86
N GLU A 85 -34.24 -5.23 0.55
CA GLU A 85 -34.09 -6.30 -0.45
C GLU A 85 -32.78 -7.10 -0.28
N TYR A 86 -31.78 -6.53 0.39
CA TYR A 86 -30.43 -7.08 0.55
C TYR A 86 -30.04 -7.31 2.01
N GLU A 87 -31.04 -7.41 2.89
CA GLU A 87 -30.81 -7.78 4.29
C GLU A 87 -30.08 -9.14 4.37
N GLY A 88 -28.86 -9.14 4.92
CA GLY A 88 -28.01 -10.33 5.03
C GLY A 88 -26.89 -10.44 3.99
N GLU A 89 -26.81 -9.53 3.02
CA GLU A 89 -25.61 -9.36 2.17
C GLU A 89 -24.46 -8.74 2.98
N GLU A 90 -23.23 -9.09 2.60
CA GLU A 90 -22.06 -8.47 3.23
C GLU A 90 -21.83 -7.06 2.67
N LEU A 91 -21.68 -6.08 3.55
CA LEU A 91 -21.30 -4.71 3.19
C LEU A 91 -19.78 -4.50 3.30
N ILE A 92 -19.16 -4.14 2.18
CA ILE A 92 -17.74 -3.79 2.08
C ILE A 92 -17.66 -2.32 1.70
N PHE A 93 -16.96 -1.49 2.45
CA PHE A 93 -16.79 -0.09 2.08
C PHE A 93 -15.66 0.10 1.07
N ALA A 94 -15.73 1.16 0.29
CA ALA A 94 -14.62 1.60 -0.53
C ALA A 94 -14.47 3.12 -0.41
N ALA A 95 -13.23 3.61 -0.37
CA ALA A 95 -12.95 5.04 -0.37
C ALA A 95 -11.56 5.27 -0.98
N HIS A 96 -11.26 6.52 -1.34
CA HIS A 96 -9.97 6.90 -1.90
C HIS A 96 -9.11 7.53 -0.81
N PHE A 97 -8.27 6.72 -0.16
CA PHE A 97 -7.65 6.98 1.15
C PHE A 97 -8.55 6.60 2.36
N ALA A 98 -9.06 5.38 2.35
CA ALA A 98 -10.06 4.85 3.29
C ALA A 98 -9.75 5.00 4.78
N GLN A 99 -8.48 5.20 5.16
CA GLN A 99 -8.13 5.50 6.55
C GLN A 99 -8.84 6.76 7.06
N TYR A 100 -9.04 7.74 6.19
CA TYR A 100 -9.70 8.99 6.53
C TYR A 100 -11.18 8.79 6.85
N GLU A 101 -11.95 8.13 5.98
CA GLU A 101 -13.38 7.86 6.22
C GLU A 101 -13.58 6.96 7.44
N ARG A 102 -12.72 5.95 7.59
CA ARG A 102 -12.76 4.99 8.71
C ARG A 102 -12.71 5.66 10.08
N GLN A 103 -12.03 6.81 10.20
CA GLN A 103 -11.85 7.46 11.50
C GLN A 103 -13.18 7.97 12.09
N PHE A 104 -14.19 8.23 11.25
CA PHE A 104 -15.50 8.72 11.68
C PHE A 104 -16.45 7.61 12.13
N PHE A 105 -16.15 6.36 11.78
CA PHE A 105 -16.97 5.22 12.16
C PHE A 105 -16.74 4.84 13.62
N ASP A 106 -17.82 4.41 14.29
CA ASP A 106 -17.69 3.81 15.62
C ASP A 106 -16.75 2.59 15.54
N PRO A 107 -15.77 2.43 16.46
CA PRO A 107 -14.85 1.29 16.47
C PRO A 107 -15.53 -0.09 16.52
N LEU A 108 -16.80 -0.15 16.92
CA LEU A 108 -17.64 -1.35 16.92
C LEU A 108 -18.13 -1.73 15.52
N VAL A 109 -18.15 -0.81 14.55
CA VAL A 109 -18.45 -1.14 13.16
C VAL A 109 -17.28 -1.91 12.56
N LYS A 110 -17.44 -3.23 12.47
CA LYS A 110 -16.47 -4.13 11.83
C LYS A 110 -16.86 -4.33 10.37
N ALA A 111 -16.26 -3.54 9.49
CA ALA A 111 -16.43 -3.69 8.05
C ALA A 111 -15.07 -3.84 7.36
N ARG A 112 -15.06 -4.59 6.25
CA ARG A 112 -13.90 -4.66 5.34
C ARG A 112 -13.90 -3.41 4.47
N TRP A 113 -12.72 -2.93 4.07
CA TRP A 113 -12.65 -1.82 3.14
C TRP A 113 -11.67 -2.04 2.00
N ILE A 114 -11.99 -1.39 0.90
CA ILE A 114 -11.11 -1.15 -0.24
C ILE A 114 -10.62 0.30 -0.17
N ASP A 115 -9.33 0.48 0.06
CA ASP A 115 -8.64 1.75 -0.13
C ASP A 115 -8.16 1.84 -1.58
N THR A 116 -8.94 2.53 -2.41
CA THR A 116 -8.67 2.61 -3.85
C THR A 116 -7.36 3.34 -4.16
N TRP A 117 -6.85 4.19 -3.26
CA TRP A 117 -5.55 4.84 -3.42
C TRP A 117 -4.41 3.84 -3.27
N LYS A 118 -4.42 3.03 -2.20
CA LYS A 118 -3.44 1.95 -1.98
C LYS A 118 -3.49 0.89 -3.07
N CYS A 119 -4.69 0.59 -3.57
CA CYS A 119 -4.88 -0.32 -4.69
C CYS A 119 -4.29 0.25 -5.99
N ALA A 120 -4.58 1.52 -6.31
CA ALA A 120 -4.08 2.17 -7.52
C ALA A 120 -2.55 2.28 -7.53
N LEU A 121 -1.92 2.57 -6.38
CA LEU A 121 -0.46 2.59 -6.24
C LEU A 121 0.21 1.26 -6.62
N ARG A 122 -0.46 0.13 -6.35
CA ARG A 122 0.03 -1.21 -6.67
C ARG A 122 -0.31 -1.63 -8.09
N GLN A 123 -1.52 -1.33 -8.54
CA GLN A 123 -2.02 -1.75 -9.84
C GLN A 123 -1.41 -0.96 -10.99
N TRP A 124 -1.16 0.35 -10.79
CA TRP A 124 -0.63 1.26 -11.80
C TRP A 124 0.51 2.12 -11.23
N PRO A 125 1.63 1.52 -10.78
CA PRO A 125 2.75 2.23 -10.14
C PRO A 125 3.48 3.20 -11.08
N GLU A 126 3.26 3.09 -12.39
CA GLU A 126 3.89 3.89 -13.43
C GLU A 126 3.24 5.26 -13.63
N LEU A 127 1.97 5.43 -13.24
CA LEU A 127 1.22 6.67 -13.41
C LEU A 127 1.90 7.85 -12.69
N ASP A 128 1.70 9.04 -13.24
CA ASP A 128 2.31 10.28 -12.72
C ASP A 128 1.73 10.71 -11.37
N GLY A 129 0.48 10.32 -11.09
CA GLY A 129 -0.18 10.61 -9.83
C GLY A 129 -1.41 9.75 -9.62
N HIS A 130 -1.79 9.63 -8.35
CA HIS A 130 -2.82 8.71 -7.87
C HIS A 130 -3.95 9.41 -7.13
N LYS A 131 -4.05 10.74 -7.20
CA LYS A 131 -5.25 11.43 -6.68
C LYS A 131 -6.46 10.98 -7.48
N LEU A 132 -7.63 10.91 -6.85
CA LEU A 132 -8.85 10.42 -7.49
C LEU A 132 -9.14 11.11 -8.83
N GLN A 133 -9.03 12.44 -8.88
CA GLN A 133 -9.25 13.22 -10.11
C GLN A 133 -8.13 13.05 -11.14
N GLU A 134 -6.90 12.72 -10.75
CA GLU A 134 -5.84 12.37 -11.71
C GLU A 134 -6.13 11.00 -12.33
N LEU A 135 -6.51 10.02 -11.51
CA LEU A 135 -6.89 8.67 -11.96
C LEU A 135 -8.12 8.69 -12.88
N ARG A 136 -9.10 9.59 -12.64
CA ARG A 136 -10.23 9.84 -13.54
C ARG A 136 -9.78 9.98 -14.98
N TYR A 137 -8.77 10.82 -15.21
CA TYR A 137 -8.30 11.15 -16.55
C TYR A 137 -7.28 10.14 -17.07
N SER A 138 -6.33 9.72 -16.23
CA SER A 138 -5.30 8.74 -16.61
C SER A 138 -5.91 7.40 -17.05
N LEU A 139 -6.97 6.95 -16.36
CA LEU A 139 -7.66 5.68 -16.65
C LEU A 139 -8.93 5.86 -17.49
N ARG A 140 -9.31 7.10 -17.81
CA ARG A 140 -10.55 7.43 -18.52
C ARG A 140 -11.78 6.77 -17.91
N LEU A 141 -11.89 6.82 -16.58
CA LEU A 141 -12.92 6.10 -15.81
C LEU A 141 -14.35 6.40 -16.27
N LEU A 142 -14.59 7.63 -16.76
CA LEU A 142 -15.91 8.08 -17.20
C LEU A 142 -16.19 7.86 -18.69
N ASP A 143 -15.28 7.24 -19.44
CA ASP A 143 -15.55 6.71 -20.79
C ASP A 143 -16.35 5.39 -20.72
N HIS A 144 -16.56 4.85 -19.52
CA HIS A 144 -17.36 3.65 -19.30
C HIS A 144 -18.80 3.86 -19.84
N PRO A 145 -19.39 2.89 -20.58
CA PRO A 145 -20.69 3.08 -21.22
C PRO A 145 -21.86 3.40 -20.27
N LYS A 146 -21.76 2.96 -19.02
CA LYS A 146 -22.74 3.24 -17.95
C LYS A 146 -22.39 4.48 -17.10
N ALA A 147 -21.26 5.14 -17.36
CA ALA A 147 -20.91 6.36 -16.66
C ALA A 147 -21.70 7.55 -17.21
N MET A 148 -22.02 8.47 -16.31
CA MET A 148 -22.68 9.74 -16.56
C MET A 148 -21.74 10.82 -16.03
N PRO A 149 -20.91 11.46 -16.87
CA PRO A 149 -19.87 12.38 -16.41
C PRO A 149 -20.37 13.55 -15.55
N ALA A 150 -21.64 13.95 -15.72
CA ALA A 150 -22.27 14.98 -14.91
C ALA A 150 -22.44 14.59 -13.43
N LEU A 151 -22.52 13.29 -13.11
CA LEU A 151 -22.62 12.81 -11.72
C LEU A 151 -21.28 12.87 -10.98
N ALA A 152 -20.15 12.95 -11.71
CA ALA A 152 -18.82 13.15 -11.15
C ALA A 152 -18.47 14.64 -10.98
N MET A 153 -19.48 15.51 -10.89
CA MET A 153 -19.31 16.96 -10.77
C MET A 153 -20.23 17.56 -9.68
N PRO A 154 -19.78 18.62 -9.00
CA PRO A 154 -18.41 19.13 -9.01
C PRO A 154 -17.46 18.21 -8.21
N PRO A 155 -16.14 18.20 -8.51
CA PRO A 155 -15.16 17.53 -7.65
C PRO A 155 -15.10 18.22 -6.28
N HIS A 156 -14.55 17.52 -5.27
CA HIS A 156 -14.55 17.96 -3.87
C HIS A 156 -15.97 18.10 -3.32
N ARG A 157 -16.77 17.07 -3.62
CA ARG A 157 -18.10 16.87 -3.06
C ARG A 157 -18.31 15.40 -2.84
N ALA A 158 -18.94 15.06 -1.72
CA ALA A 158 -18.98 13.69 -1.26
C ALA A 158 -19.66 12.75 -2.27
N LEU A 159 -20.84 13.11 -2.80
CA LEU A 159 -21.53 12.23 -3.74
C LEU A 159 -20.80 12.10 -5.10
N PRO A 160 -20.37 13.20 -5.75
CA PRO A 160 -19.54 13.13 -6.95
C PRO A 160 -18.23 12.34 -6.83
N ASP A 161 -17.50 12.48 -5.72
CA ASP A 161 -16.25 11.75 -5.52
C ASP A 161 -16.51 10.28 -5.16
N ALA A 162 -17.57 9.96 -4.40
CA ALA A 162 -18.02 8.58 -4.21
C ALA A 162 -18.41 7.89 -5.54
N TYR A 163 -19.07 8.62 -6.45
CA TYR A 163 -19.41 8.12 -7.78
C TYR A 163 -18.16 7.74 -8.58
N LEU A 164 -17.18 8.63 -8.61
CA LEU A 164 -15.92 8.42 -9.31
C LEU A 164 -15.09 7.30 -8.66
N CYS A 165 -15.05 7.24 -7.33
CA CYS A 165 -14.47 6.15 -6.55
C CYS A 165 -15.12 4.82 -6.94
N GLY A 166 -16.43 4.78 -7.14
CA GLY A 166 -17.13 3.58 -7.60
C GLY A 166 -16.67 3.09 -8.98
N PHE A 167 -16.47 3.99 -9.94
CA PHE A 167 -15.88 3.60 -11.23
C PHE A 167 -14.42 3.15 -11.11
N LEU A 168 -13.66 3.71 -10.18
CA LEU A 168 -12.30 3.23 -9.89
C LEU A 168 -12.32 1.81 -9.30
N VAL A 169 -13.25 1.50 -8.39
CA VAL A 169 -13.46 0.13 -7.87
C VAL A 169 -13.83 -0.83 -9.00
N ILE A 170 -14.78 -0.46 -9.86
CA ILE A 170 -15.19 -1.28 -11.01
C ILE A 170 -14.01 -1.53 -11.94
N GLU A 171 -13.17 -0.52 -12.19
CA GLU A 171 -11.95 -0.68 -12.99
C GLU A 171 -10.95 -1.62 -12.31
N LEU A 172 -10.67 -1.45 -11.02
CA LEU A 172 -9.78 -2.32 -10.25
C LEU A 172 -10.24 -3.80 -10.28
N LEU A 173 -11.55 -4.05 -10.18
CA LEU A 173 -12.14 -5.40 -10.23
C LEU A 173 -11.97 -6.10 -11.58
N LYS A 174 -11.61 -5.38 -12.66
CA LYS A 174 -11.23 -6.00 -13.94
C LYS A 174 -9.83 -6.63 -13.89
N HIS A 175 -8.98 -6.18 -12.97
CA HIS A 175 -7.58 -6.59 -12.89
C HIS A 175 -7.30 -7.51 -11.69
N GLN A 176 -8.05 -7.34 -10.60
CA GLN A 176 -7.83 -8.08 -9.35
C GLN A 176 -9.13 -8.60 -8.74
N PRO A 177 -9.10 -9.78 -8.10
CA PRO A 177 -10.23 -10.23 -7.29
C PRO A 177 -10.37 -9.33 -6.05
N ILE A 178 -11.59 -9.23 -5.54
CA ILE A 178 -11.92 -8.36 -4.39
C ILE A 178 -11.04 -8.62 -3.17
N GLU A 179 -10.73 -9.88 -2.87
CA GLU A 179 -9.91 -10.23 -1.71
C GLU A 179 -8.48 -9.69 -1.80
N ILE A 180 -7.94 -9.52 -3.01
CA ILE A 180 -6.63 -8.89 -3.22
C ILE A 180 -6.73 -7.38 -2.98
N LEU A 181 -7.82 -6.73 -3.42
CA LEU A 181 -8.05 -5.32 -3.15
C LEU A 181 -8.16 -5.05 -1.64
N ILE A 182 -8.88 -5.92 -0.90
CA ILE A 182 -9.00 -5.83 0.55
C ILE A 182 -7.63 -6.03 1.22
N GLN A 183 -6.88 -7.07 0.82
CA GLN A 183 -5.54 -7.31 1.35
C GLN A 183 -4.63 -6.10 1.16
N TRP A 184 -4.58 -5.54 -0.06
CA TRP A 184 -3.77 -4.37 -0.36
C TRP A 184 -4.14 -3.13 0.46
N SER A 185 -5.40 -3.03 0.87
CA SER A 185 -5.93 -1.94 1.68
C SER A 185 -5.47 -2.01 3.15
N GLU A 186 -5.21 -3.23 3.65
CA GLU A 186 -4.72 -3.49 5.00
C GLU A 186 -3.19 -3.31 5.12
N GLU A 187 -2.47 -3.37 4.01
CA GLU A 187 -1.03 -3.15 3.96
C GLU A 187 -0.66 -1.65 3.89
N PRO A 188 0.58 -1.26 4.23
CA PRO A 188 1.10 0.09 3.99
C PRO A 188 1.00 0.49 2.51
N ALA A 189 0.92 1.79 2.23
CA ALA A 189 0.96 2.29 0.86
C ALA A 189 2.32 1.96 0.21
N VAL A 190 2.32 1.58 -1.08
CA VAL A 190 3.55 1.23 -1.80
C VAL A 190 3.95 2.37 -2.72
N PHE A 191 5.10 2.99 -2.48
CA PHE A 191 5.59 4.11 -3.28
C PHE A 191 6.65 3.62 -4.27
N SER A 192 6.39 3.82 -5.57
CA SER A 192 7.32 3.46 -6.64
C SER A 192 8.39 4.53 -6.88
N LYS A 193 8.06 5.78 -6.59
CA LYS A 193 8.89 6.97 -6.84
C LYS A 193 8.80 7.93 -5.64
N PHE A 194 9.82 8.77 -5.46
CA PHE A 194 9.71 9.95 -4.59
C PHE A 194 8.74 10.96 -5.19
N ASP A 195 7.98 11.62 -4.34
CA ASP A 195 7.06 12.73 -4.66
C ASP A 195 7.54 14.08 -4.11
N PHE A 196 8.74 14.12 -3.52
CA PHE A 196 9.34 15.34 -2.97
C PHE A 196 10.86 15.44 -3.18
N GLY A 197 11.36 16.65 -2.93
CA GLY A 197 12.79 16.93 -2.82
C GLY A 197 13.59 16.66 -4.10
N LYS A 198 14.91 16.52 -3.96
CA LYS A 198 15.85 16.37 -5.09
C LYS A 198 15.66 15.08 -5.90
N PHE A 199 14.91 14.11 -5.37
CA PHE A 199 14.64 12.83 -6.00
C PHE A 199 13.21 12.73 -6.56
N SER A 200 12.40 13.79 -6.50
CA SER A 200 11.02 13.78 -7.02
C SER A 200 10.94 13.17 -8.42
N GLY A 201 10.01 12.23 -8.61
CA GLY A 201 9.79 11.45 -9.82
C GLY A 201 10.76 10.28 -10.04
N LYS A 202 11.81 10.14 -9.22
CA LYS A 202 12.81 9.06 -9.33
C LYS A 202 12.45 7.89 -8.42
N PRO A 203 12.84 6.65 -8.77
CA PRO A 203 12.65 5.50 -7.91
C PRO A 203 13.47 5.62 -6.61
N LEU A 204 13.06 4.90 -5.56
CA LEU A 204 13.80 4.85 -4.29
C LEU A 204 15.24 4.35 -4.46
N SER A 205 15.50 3.54 -5.50
CA SER A 205 16.82 3.08 -5.90
C SER A 205 17.78 4.21 -6.32
N ALA A 206 17.27 5.40 -6.66
CA ALA A 206 18.09 6.55 -7.04
C ALA A 206 18.79 7.23 -5.85
N ALA A 207 18.32 6.99 -4.62
CA ALA A 207 18.94 7.49 -3.41
C ALA A 207 19.97 6.49 -2.84
N ASP A 208 21.07 6.99 -2.26
CA ASP A 208 22.04 6.14 -1.57
C ASP A 208 21.52 5.63 -0.20
N ASP A 209 22.18 4.60 0.34
CA ASP A 209 21.82 3.96 1.62
C ASP A 209 21.85 4.97 2.78
N GLY A 210 22.74 5.98 2.72
CA GLY A 210 22.88 7.01 3.75
C GLY A 210 21.69 7.98 3.77
N PHE A 211 21.23 8.43 2.61
CA PHE A 211 20.04 9.26 2.48
C PHE A 211 18.79 8.54 2.94
N LEU A 212 18.61 7.27 2.53
CA LEU A 212 17.49 6.45 2.98
C LEU A 212 17.51 6.26 4.51
N THR A 213 18.67 5.97 5.09
CA THR A 213 18.81 5.84 6.55
C THR A 213 18.51 7.16 7.26
N TRP A 214 19.00 8.29 6.74
CA TRP A 214 18.71 9.61 7.29
C TRP A 214 17.20 9.89 7.34
N MET A 215 16.45 9.49 6.31
CA MET A 215 15.00 9.68 6.28
C MET A 215 14.26 8.93 7.40
N LEU A 216 14.77 7.78 7.85
CA LEU A 216 14.14 7.01 8.94
C LEU A 216 14.10 7.79 10.26
N ASP A 217 15.09 8.67 10.48
CA ASP A 217 15.22 9.53 11.66
C ASP A 217 14.49 10.88 11.52
N LYS A 218 13.75 11.09 10.43
CA LYS A 218 13.01 12.32 10.16
C LYS A 218 11.51 12.15 10.27
N ASP A 219 10.85 13.29 10.25
CA ASP A 219 9.40 13.39 10.30
C ASP A 219 8.79 13.11 8.91
N PHE A 220 8.81 11.83 8.55
CA PHE A 220 8.09 11.29 7.40
C PHE A 220 6.99 10.35 7.90
N SER A 221 5.94 10.20 7.09
CA SER A 221 4.83 9.29 7.38
C SER A 221 5.33 7.84 7.56
N ASP A 222 4.54 7.04 8.28
CA ASP A 222 4.84 5.64 8.51
C ASP A 222 4.92 4.84 7.21
N ASP A 223 4.08 5.18 6.22
CA ASP A 223 4.16 4.59 4.87
C ASP A 223 5.52 4.88 4.20
N TRP A 224 6.03 6.12 4.30
CA TRP A 224 7.35 6.44 3.76
C TRP A 224 8.46 5.67 4.48
N LYS A 225 8.42 5.64 5.82
CA LYS A 225 9.39 4.87 6.62
C LYS A 225 9.33 3.38 6.30
N TRP A 226 8.14 2.83 6.05
CA TRP A 226 7.97 1.45 5.64
C TRP A 226 8.60 1.18 4.26
N ASN A 227 8.33 2.02 3.25
CA ASN A 227 8.92 1.86 1.92
C ASN A 227 10.45 1.97 1.94
N ILE A 228 11.00 2.86 2.78
CA ILE A 228 12.46 2.98 2.96
C ILE A 228 13.05 1.70 3.53
N ARG A 229 12.49 1.15 4.62
CA ARG A 229 12.95 -0.11 5.22
C ARG A 229 12.89 -1.25 4.19
N ARG A 230 11.80 -1.31 3.43
CA ARG A 230 11.62 -2.29 2.35
C ARG A 230 12.69 -2.17 1.27
N GLU A 231 13.04 -0.95 0.84
CA GLU A 231 14.09 -0.75 -0.16
C GLU A 231 15.49 -1.11 0.38
N ILE A 232 15.79 -0.77 1.64
CA ILE A 232 17.05 -1.16 2.30
C ILE A 232 17.16 -2.69 2.36
N GLU A 233 16.10 -3.38 2.78
CA GLU A 233 16.07 -4.84 2.86
C GLU A 233 16.22 -5.50 1.49
N ARG A 234 15.57 -4.94 0.46
CA ARG A 234 15.73 -5.40 -0.93
C ARG A 234 17.20 -5.31 -1.37
N ARG A 235 17.91 -4.22 -1.04
CA ARG A 235 19.34 -4.05 -1.36
C ARG A 235 20.21 -5.04 -0.60
N ILE A 236 19.94 -5.26 0.68
CA ILE A 236 20.66 -6.25 1.50
C ILE A 236 20.47 -7.65 0.91
N THR A 237 19.24 -8.04 0.60
CA THR A 237 18.91 -9.31 -0.04
C THR A 237 19.64 -9.49 -1.36
N ALA A 238 19.69 -8.45 -2.20
CA ALA A 238 20.41 -8.49 -3.48
C ALA A 238 21.93 -8.68 -3.29
N LYS A 239 22.55 -7.95 -2.35
CA LYS A 239 23.98 -8.10 -2.00
C LYS A 239 24.29 -9.51 -1.50
N ARG A 240 23.45 -10.06 -0.62
CA ARG A 240 23.61 -11.43 -0.10
C ARG A 240 23.52 -12.46 -1.21
N LYS A 241 22.54 -12.32 -2.11
CA LYS A 241 22.38 -13.19 -3.26
C LYS A 241 23.61 -13.15 -4.17
N GLU A 242 24.11 -11.96 -4.51
CA GLU A 242 25.33 -11.79 -5.32
C GLU A 242 26.53 -12.53 -4.70
N ALA A 243 26.71 -12.42 -3.38
CA ALA A 243 27.76 -13.13 -2.68
C ALA A 243 27.59 -14.65 -2.75
N LEU A 244 26.37 -15.17 -2.53
CA LEU A 244 26.11 -16.61 -2.63
C LEU A 244 26.34 -17.14 -4.05
N ASP A 245 25.87 -16.42 -5.07
CA ASP A 245 26.03 -16.79 -6.48
C ASP A 245 27.52 -16.87 -6.88
N LEU A 246 28.39 -16.03 -6.28
CA LEU A 246 29.84 -16.07 -6.50
C LEU A 246 30.52 -17.19 -5.71
N MET A 247 30.18 -17.32 -4.42
CA MET A 247 30.96 -18.11 -3.48
C MET A 247 30.61 -19.59 -3.54
N LEU A 248 29.34 -19.96 -3.72
CA LEU A 248 28.93 -21.37 -3.76
C LEU A 248 29.61 -22.16 -4.90
N PRO A 249 29.70 -21.64 -6.14
CA PRO A 249 30.47 -22.29 -7.20
C PRO A 249 31.97 -22.38 -6.90
N ALA A 250 32.56 -21.33 -6.31
CA ALA A 250 33.97 -21.33 -5.94
C ALA A 250 34.29 -22.39 -4.89
N ILE A 251 33.44 -22.53 -3.86
CA ILE A 251 33.52 -23.61 -2.87
C ILE A 251 33.42 -24.96 -3.55
N ALA A 252 32.42 -25.17 -4.41
CA ALA A 252 32.23 -26.43 -5.12
C ALA A 252 33.43 -26.80 -6.01
N GLY A 253 34.09 -25.79 -6.59
CA GLY A 253 35.26 -25.93 -7.46
C GLY A 253 36.60 -26.07 -6.75
N ALA A 254 36.67 -25.92 -5.42
CA ALA A 254 37.93 -26.02 -4.67
C ALA A 254 38.62 -27.38 -4.88
N ALA A 255 39.90 -27.39 -5.23
CA ALA A 255 40.65 -28.60 -5.59
C ALA A 255 41.24 -29.33 -4.39
N SER A 256 41.49 -28.62 -3.29
CA SER A 256 42.08 -29.14 -2.06
C SER A 256 41.41 -28.57 -0.80
N VAL A 257 41.66 -29.22 0.34
CA VAL A 257 41.19 -28.71 1.65
C VAL A 257 41.84 -27.35 1.96
N THR A 258 43.10 -27.17 1.58
CA THR A 258 43.84 -25.90 1.73
C THR A 258 43.16 -24.76 0.95
N ASP A 259 42.63 -25.02 -0.24
CA ASP A 259 41.89 -24.01 -1.02
C ASP A 259 40.64 -23.54 -0.27
N LEU A 260 39.93 -24.46 0.39
CA LEU A 260 38.75 -24.12 1.21
C LEU A 260 39.13 -23.34 2.47
N GLU A 261 40.23 -23.69 3.12
CA GLU A 261 40.72 -22.99 4.31
C GLU A 261 41.19 -21.57 3.95
N ASN A 262 41.92 -21.42 2.85
CA ASN A 262 42.33 -20.12 2.32
C ASN A 262 41.12 -19.25 1.93
N TRP A 263 40.12 -19.83 1.27
CA TRP A 263 38.86 -19.14 0.98
C TRP A 263 38.21 -18.62 2.27
N TYR A 264 38.09 -19.47 3.30
CA TYR A 264 37.43 -19.10 4.55
C TYR A 264 38.14 -17.96 5.25
N HIS A 265 39.47 -18.05 5.42
CA HIS A 265 40.27 -17.02 6.10
C HIS A 265 40.26 -15.67 5.36
N GLY A 266 40.16 -15.66 4.02
CA GLY A 266 40.06 -14.44 3.23
C GLY A 266 38.64 -13.87 3.08
N SER A 267 37.61 -14.65 3.41
CA SER A 267 36.22 -14.29 3.10
C SER A 267 35.59 -13.24 4.01
N GLY A 268 36.09 -13.06 5.24
CA GLY A 268 35.46 -12.21 6.27
C GLY A 268 35.10 -10.79 5.81
N PRO A 269 36.04 -10.00 5.26
CA PRO A 269 35.75 -8.66 4.73
C PRO A 269 34.71 -8.66 3.59
N TYR A 270 34.72 -9.69 2.75
CA TYR A 270 33.78 -9.84 1.64
C TYR A 270 32.37 -10.15 2.15
N LEU A 271 32.24 -11.08 3.10
CA LEU A 271 30.96 -11.43 3.72
C LEU A 271 30.33 -10.21 4.42
N ALA A 272 31.13 -9.46 5.19
CA ALA A 272 30.69 -8.25 5.86
C ALA A 272 30.18 -7.18 4.88
N LYS A 273 30.89 -6.98 3.74
CA LYS A 273 30.47 -6.05 2.68
C LYS A 273 29.10 -6.42 2.08
N HIS A 274 28.75 -7.70 2.05
CA HIS A 274 27.47 -8.20 1.52
C HIS A 274 26.43 -8.46 2.61
N ALA A 275 26.65 -7.94 3.83
CA ALA A 275 25.74 -8.10 4.97
C ALA A 275 25.43 -9.57 5.32
N ILE A 276 26.39 -10.47 5.07
CA ILE A 276 26.37 -11.87 5.54
C ILE A 276 27.10 -11.89 6.88
N LEU A 277 26.35 -12.10 7.95
CA LEU A 277 26.86 -12.12 9.33
C LEU A 277 26.97 -13.56 9.82
N ILE A 278 27.90 -13.83 10.74
CA ILE A 278 28.02 -15.14 11.38
C ILE A 278 26.68 -15.51 12.01
N GLY A 279 26.16 -16.69 11.67
CA GLY A 279 24.85 -17.20 12.11
C GLY A 279 23.65 -16.70 11.31
N SER A 280 23.85 -15.95 10.22
CA SER A 280 22.77 -15.70 9.25
C SER A 280 22.51 -16.96 8.40
N PRO A 281 21.29 -17.14 7.87
CA PRO A 281 20.98 -18.29 7.00
C PRO A 281 21.94 -18.43 5.80
N GLU A 282 22.37 -17.30 5.24
CA GLU A 282 23.32 -17.26 4.13
C GLU A 282 24.73 -17.68 4.56
N TYR A 283 25.16 -17.28 5.76
CA TYR A 283 26.42 -17.75 6.33
C TYR A 283 26.39 -19.26 6.56
N ASP A 284 25.31 -19.77 7.16
CA ASP A 284 25.15 -21.20 7.42
C ASP A 284 25.14 -22.01 6.12
N THR A 285 24.52 -21.47 5.06
CA THR A 285 24.53 -22.08 3.72
C THR A 285 25.97 -22.23 3.18
N LEU A 286 26.80 -21.19 3.33
CA LEU A 286 28.21 -21.23 2.91
C LEU A 286 29.02 -22.23 3.74
N ILE A 287 28.83 -22.25 5.06
CA ILE A 287 29.54 -23.19 5.95
C ILE A 287 29.16 -24.64 5.63
N GLN A 288 27.87 -24.91 5.40
CA GLN A 288 27.41 -26.24 5.01
C GLN A 288 28.02 -26.67 3.66
N ALA A 289 28.07 -25.77 2.67
CA ALA A 289 28.70 -26.04 1.38
C ALA A 289 30.21 -26.36 1.54
N CYS A 290 30.92 -25.59 2.35
CA CYS A 290 32.33 -25.84 2.65
C CYS A 290 32.55 -27.17 3.35
N ALA A 291 31.74 -27.49 4.36
CA ALA A 291 31.83 -28.75 5.09
C ALA A 291 31.57 -29.96 4.16
N ALA A 292 30.55 -29.86 3.31
CA ALA A 292 30.24 -30.89 2.32
C ALA A 292 31.39 -31.10 1.33
N ARG A 293 31.97 -30.01 0.79
CA ARG A 293 33.12 -30.12 -0.13
C ARG A 293 34.36 -30.68 0.57
N LYS A 294 34.67 -30.21 1.78
CA LYS A 294 35.82 -30.70 2.57
C LYS A 294 35.72 -32.20 2.81
N LYS A 295 34.53 -32.69 3.18
CA LYS A 295 34.26 -34.13 3.35
C LYS A 295 34.55 -34.91 2.06
N ALA A 296 34.02 -34.45 0.92
CA ALA A 296 34.22 -35.11 -0.38
C ALA A 296 35.70 -35.16 -0.81
N LEU A 297 36.48 -34.09 -0.54
CA LEU A 297 37.91 -34.05 -0.84
C LEU A 297 38.72 -35.04 0.02
N ILE A 298 38.40 -35.12 1.32
CA ILE A 298 39.05 -36.08 2.24
C ILE A 298 38.75 -37.52 1.82
N GLU A 299 37.48 -37.83 1.51
CA GLU A 299 37.06 -39.15 1.03
C GLU A 299 37.70 -39.51 -0.33
N GLY A 300 37.93 -38.51 -1.18
CA GLY A 300 38.61 -38.64 -2.47
C GLY A 300 40.14 -38.84 -2.40
N GLY A 301 40.73 -38.99 -1.21
CA GLY A 301 42.15 -39.29 -1.03
C GLY A 301 43.08 -38.08 -0.97
N GLN A 302 42.55 -36.87 -0.77
CA GLN A 302 43.35 -35.66 -0.52
C GLN A 302 43.43 -35.38 0.99
N PRO A 303 44.58 -35.62 1.65
CA PRO A 303 44.95 -34.84 2.81
C PRO A 303 46.19 -34.01 2.46
N GLN A 304 46.07 -32.69 2.51
CA GLN A 304 47.24 -31.84 2.73
C GLN A 304 46.93 -30.96 3.93
N PHE A 305 47.07 -31.55 5.12
CA PHE A 305 47.40 -30.73 6.29
C PHE A 305 48.73 -30.08 5.96
N GLY A 306 48.72 -28.75 5.77
CA GLY A 306 49.94 -28.00 5.55
C GLY A 306 50.93 -28.29 6.67
N ALA A 307 52.13 -28.75 6.31
CA ALA A 307 53.24 -28.79 7.23
C ALA A 307 53.47 -27.37 7.74
N THR A 308 53.33 -27.18 9.05
CA THR A 308 53.87 -26.02 9.75
C THR A 308 55.38 -25.98 9.50
N SER A 309 55.85 -24.94 8.81
CA SER A 309 57.24 -24.49 8.83
C SER A 309 57.28 -23.06 9.32
#